data_AF-A0A1H7U904-F1
#
_entry.id   AF-A0A1H7U904-F1
#
_cell.length_a   1.000
_cell.length_b   1.000
_cell.length_c   1.000
_cell.angle_alpha   90.00
_cell.angle_beta   90.00
_cell.angle_gamma   90.00
#
_symmetry.space_group_name_H-M   'P 1'
#
loop_
_entity.id
_entity.type
_entity.pdbx_description
1 polymer ?
#
loop_
_entity_poly.entity_id
_entity_poly.type
_entity_poly.pdbx_seq_one_letter_code
_entity_poly.pdbx_strand_id
1 'polypeptide(L)'
;MQARYYDPVIGRFYSNDPLDTLGHMSKGDIHGFNRYSYANNNPYKYIDPDGFDSFLVSRPLKGFLGNAGNHNFIVHNADSPGDPNGTVRFFGDVGNDTMGEVNANTEGFSAGTLQTDTAAWQSLSTEGSEASFRQIDATDEAVAAIADSVQGGQEYSAIPAIQGGVNSNSAAGAIANRADGGAPRVDNGQNQPGAGQHERVEFRENN
;
A
#
# COMPACT_ATOMS: atom_id res chain seq x y z
N MET A 1 -12.63 -16.63 -3.77
CA MET A 1 -12.34 -17.61 -4.84
C MET A 1 -10.85 -17.52 -5.07
N GLN A 2 -10.09 -18.59 -4.79
CA GLN A 2 -8.62 -18.62 -4.89
C GLN A 2 -8.19 -18.54 -6.36
N ALA A 3 -7.22 -17.67 -6.68
CA ALA A 3 -6.80 -17.41 -8.06
C ALA A 3 -5.84 -18.46 -8.62
N ARG A 4 -5.10 -19.23 -7.79
CA ARG A 4 -4.16 -20.28 -8.24
C ARG A 4 -4.12 -21.49 -7.30
N TYR A 5 -4.02 -22.70 -7.86
CA TYR A 5 -3.83 -23.93 -7.08
C TYR A 5 -2.33 -24.22 -6.88
N TYR A 6 -1.89 -24.28 -5.62
CA TYR A 6 -0.53 -24.64 -5.23
C TYR A 6 -0.38 -26.14 -4.99
N ASP A 7 0.72 -26.73 -5.47
CA ASP A 7 1.09 -28.13 -5.20
C ASP A 7 2.25 -28.19 -4.20
N PRO A 8 2.01 -28.65 -2.96
CA PRO A 8 3.04 -28.74 -1.93
C PRO A 8 4.07 -29.85 -2.17
N VAL A 9 3.81 -30.83 -3.06
CA VAL A 9 4.74 -31.92 -3.38
C VAL A 9 5.85 -31.43 -4.32
N ILE A 10 5.50 -30.57 -5.29
CA ILE A 10 6.46 -30.00 -6.25
C ILE A 10 6.93 -28.58 -5.86
N GLY A 11 6.25 -27.94 -4.90
CA GLY A 11 6.60 -26.62 -4.38
C GLY A 11 6.29 -25.46 -5.32
N ARG A 12 5.25 -25.58 -6.18
CA ARG A 12 4.92 -24.61 -7.25
C ARG A 12 3.41 -24.51 -7.52
N PHE A 13 2.99 -23.46 -8.22
CA PHE A 13 1.61 -23.34 -8.72
C PHE A 13 1.37 -24.22 -9.95
N TYR A 14 0.14 -24.74 -10.09
CA TYR A 14 -0.32 -25.51 -11.26
C TYR A 14 -0.63 -24.65 -12.48
N SER A 15 -1.00 -23.39 -12.26
CA SER A 15 -1.31 -22.43 -13.30
C SER A 15 -0.27 -21.32 -13.32
N ASN A 16 -0.06 -20.77 -14.51
CA ASN A 16 0.84 -19.65 -14.70
C ASN A 16 0.30 -18.44 -13.91
N ASP A 17 1.21 -17.64 -13.36
CA ASP A 17 0.90 -16.28 -12.89
C ASP A 17 0.17 -15.47 -13.98
N PRO A 18 -0.98 -14.82 -13.70
CA PRO A 18 -1.65 -13.94 -14.65
C PRO A 18 -0.75 -12.82 -15.19
N LEU A 19 0.21 -12.36 -14.39
CA LEU A 19 1.26 -11.46 -14.85
C LEU A 19 2.27 -12.20 -15.73
N ASP A 20 2.56 -11.65 -16.90
CA ASP A 20 3.59 -12.17 -17.77
C ASP A 20 4.98 -11.65 -17.38
N THR A 21 6.04 -12.26 -17.92
CA THR A 21 7.43 -11.96 -17.57
C THR A 21 7.77 -10.48 -17.72
N LEU A 22 7.20 -9.80 -18.72
CA LEU A 22 7.36 -8.35 -18.92
C LEU A 22 6.70 -7.52 -17.81
N GLY A 23 5.57 -7.99 -17.29
CA GLY A 23 4.86 -7.37 -16.17
C GLY A 23 5.60 -7.55 -14.84
N HIS A 24 6.36 -8.62 -14.66
CA HIS A 24 7.24 -8.76 -13.50
C HIS A 24 8.53 -7.94 -13.63
N MET A 25 9.08 -7.83 -14.84
CA MET A 25 10.25 -6.97 -15.09
C MET A 25 9.96 -5.49 -14.84
N SER A 26 8.75 -5.02 -15.16
CA SER A 26 8.32 -3.65 -14.82
C SER A 26 8.12 -3.43 -13.31
N LYS A 27 7.92 -4.51 -12.53
CA LYS A 27 7.90 -4.51 -11.06
C LYS A 27 9.32 -4.53 -10.43
N GLY A 28 10.40 -4.56 -11.22
CA GLY A 28 11.77 -4.73 -10.71
C GLY A 28 12.05 -6.13 -10.17
N ASP A 29 11.15 -7.08 -10.41
CA ASP A 29 11.22 -8.44 -9.92
C ASP A 29 11.87 -9.36 -10.95
N ILE A 30 13.14 -9.68 -10.69
CA ILE A 30 13.95 -10.62 -11.49
C ILE A 30 13.43 -12.07 -11.42
N HIS A 31 12.54 -12.39 -10.46
CA HIS A 31 11.95 -13.73 -10.32
C HIS A 31 10.77 -13.98 -11.27
N GLY A 32 10.31 -12.94 -11.97
CA GLY A 32 9.22 -12.98 -12.95
C GLY A 32 9.35 -13.92 -14.15
N PHE A 33 10.56 -14.43 -14.42
CA PHE A 33 10.78 -15.45 -15.44
C PHE A 33 10.16 -16.80 -15.03
N ASN A 34 10.03 -17.05 -13.74
CA ASN A 34 9.44 -18.27 -13.22
C ASN A 34 7.99 -18.02 -12.77
N ARG A 35 7.07 -17.99 -13.72
CA ARG A 35 5.61 -17.78 -13.51
C ARG A 35 4.90 -18.88 -12.70
N TYR A 36 5.66 -19.81 -12.11
CA TYR A 36 5.20 -20.89 -11.23
C TYR A 36 5.82 -20.81 -9.84
N SER A 37 6.71 -19.84 -9.55
CA SER A 37 7.34 -19.73 -8.23
C SER A 37 6.33 -19.36 -7.18
N TYR A 38 6.34 -20.12 -6.09
CA TYR A 38 5.67 -19.76 -4.85
C TYR A 38 6.64 -18.93 -4.00
N ALA A 39 6.19 -17.76 -3.54
CA ALA A 39 6.91 -16.98 -2.53
C ALA A 39 8.39 -16.72 -2.90
N ASN A 40 8.66 -16.34 -4.16
CA ASN A 40 10.02 -16.14 -4.71
C ASN A 40 11.02 -17.28 -4.41
N ASN A 41 10.54 -18.54 -4.39
CA ASN A 41 11.31 -19.74 -4.02
C ASN A 41 11.86 -19.72 -2.57
N ASN A 42 11.33 -18.90 -1.68
CA ASN A 42 11.68 -18.90 -0.26
C ASN A 42 10.44 -19.10 0.63
N PRO A 43 9.83 -20.30 0.63
CA PRO A 43 8.63 -20.62 1.39
C PRO A 43 8.84 -20.64 2.92
N TYR A 44 10.08 -20.49 3.39
CA TYR A 44 10.40 -20.34 4.81
C TYR A 44 10.26 -18.90 5.30
N LYS A 45 10.40 -17.93 4.40
CA LYS A 45 10.28 -16.51 4.71
C LYS A 45 8.93 -15.94 4.24
N TYR A 46 8.37 -16.50 3.17
CA TYR A 46 7.24 -15.95 2.44
C TYR A 46 6.12 -16.98 2.32
N ILE A 47 4.88 -16.54 2.57
CA ILE A 47 3.67 -17.33 2.40
C ILE A 47 2.74 -16.44 1.57
N ASP A 48 2.31 -16.94 0.40
CA ASP A 48 1.33 -16.31 -0.50
C ASP A 48 0.06 -17.21 -0.49
N PRO A 49 -0.86 -17.04 0.49
CA PRO A 49 -1.97 -17.97 0.69
C PRO A 49 -3.08 -17.88 -0.36
N ASP A 50 -3.22 -16.74 -1.03
CA ASP A 50 -4.38 -16.34 -1.82
C ASP A 50 -4.04 -15.94 -3.27
N GLY A 51 -2.78 -15.64 -3.57
CA GLY A 51 -2.28 -15.28 -4.90
C GLY A 51 -2.43 -13.79 -5.22
N PHE A 52 -2.67 -12.96 -4.23
CA PHE A 52 -2.86 -11.51 -4.34
C PHE A 52 -1.66 -10.77 -3.73
N ASP A 53 -1.45 -9.53 -4.18
CA ASP A 53 -0.37 -8.67 -3.75
C ASP A 53 -0.90 -7.48 -2.91
N SER A 54 -0.18 -7.15 -1.85
CA SER A 54 -0.36 -5.91 -1.07
C SER A 54 0.68 -4.85 -1.45
N PHE A 55 0.30 -3.58 -1.38
CA PHE A 55 1.12 -2.45 -1.84
C PHE A 55 1.03 -1.23 -0.91
N LEU A 56 2.19 -0.62 -0.67
CA LEU A 56 2.29 0.78 -0.26
C LEU A 56 2.40 1.62 -1.52
N VAL A 57 1.39 2.43 -1.79
CA VAL A 57 1.30 3.25 -3.00
C VAL A 57 1.57 4.70 -2.64
N SER A 58 2.21 5.43 -3.54
CA SER A 58 2.57 6.84 -3.40
C SER A 58 2.24 7.59 -4.68
N ARG A 59 1.43 8.65 -4.57
CA ARG A 59 1.08 9.55 -5.67
C ARG A 59 1.50 10.99 -5.38
N PRO A 60 1.79 11.82 -6.39
CA PRO A 60 2.06 13.23 -6.16
C PRO A 60 0.81 13.99 -5.67
N LEU A 61 1.03 15.00 -4.83
CA LEU A 61 0.06 16.04 -4.49
C LEU A 61 0.40 17.28 -5.32
N LYS A 62 -0.55 17.73 -6.14
CA LYS A 62 -0.37 18.95 -6.95
C LYS A 62 -0.77 20.17 -6.12
N GLY A 63 0.22 21.00 -5.79
CA GLY A 63 0.02 22.32 -5.18
C GLY A 63 0.07 23.45 -6.21
N PHE A 64 -0.17 24.69 -5.76
CA PHE A 64 -0.23 25.89 -6.61
C PHE A 64 1.04 26.15 -7.44
N LEU A 65 2.21 25.67 -7.00
CA LEU A 65 3.51 25.85 -7.67
C LEU A 65 4.15 24.54 -8.17
N GLY A 66 3.44 23.42 -8.18
CA GLY A 66 3.97 22.11 -8.61
C GLY A 66 3.77 21.01 -7.57
N ASN A 67 4.65 19.99 -7.56
CA ASN A 67 4.54 18.87 -6.61
C ASN A 67 4.78 19.37 -5.17
N ALA A 68 3.77 19.25 -4.32
CA ALA A 68 3.83 19.62 -2.90
C ALA A 68 4.41 18.51 -2.01
N GLY A 69 4.73 17.37 -2.61
CA GLY A 69 5.10 16.13 -1.95
C GLY A 69 4.14 15.03 -2.35
N ASN A 70 4.40 13.81 -1.89
CA ASN A 70 3.56 12.67 -2.19
C ASN A 70 2.64 12.33 -1.02
N HIS A 71 1.51 11.73 -1.40
CA HIS A 71 0.52 11.12 -0.53
C HIS A 71 0.55 9.61 -0.72
N ASN A 72 0.60 8.89 0.40
CA ASN A 72 0.69 7.44 0.45
C ASN A 72 -0.60 6.83 1.01
N PHE A 73 -0.91 5.63 0.51
CA PHE A 73 -2.04 4.83 0.93
C PHE A 73 -1.72 3.34 0.76
N ILE A 74 -2.56 2.47 1.31
CA ILE A 74 -2.38 1.01 1.24
C ILE A 74 -3.36 0.41 0.25
N VAL A 75 -2.92 -0.62 -0.46
CA VAL A 75 -3.79 -1.50 -1.25
C VAL A 75 -3.51 -2.94 -0.85
N HIS A 76 -4.56 -3.75 -0.73
CA HIS A 76 -4.47 -5.19 -0.50
C HIS A 76 -5.55 -5.92 -1.30
N ASN A 77 -5.48 -7.24 -1.42
CA ASN A 77 -6.42 -8.06 -2.18
C ASN A 77 -6.47 -7.63 -3.66
N ALA A 78 -5.28 -7.36 -4.24
CA ALA A 78 -5.12 -6.94 -5.62
C ALA A 78 -4.33 -7.98 -6.43
N ASP A 79 -4.81 -8.34 -7.62
CA ASP A 79 -4.10 -9.30 -8.50
C ASP A 79 -2.83 -8.69 -9.10
N SER A 80 -2.80 -7.36 -9.27
CA SER A 80 -1.70 -6.63 -9.90
C SER A 80 -1.77 -5.13 -9.62
N PRO A 81 -0.68 -4.38 -9.84
CA PRO A 81 -0.68 -2.91 -9.76
C PRO A 81 -1.79 -2.29 -10.61
N GLY A 82 -2.69 -1.56 -9.96
CA GLY A 82 -3.84 -0.91 -10.60
C GLY A 82 -5.04 -1.81 -10.86
N ASP A 83 -5.08 -3.01 -10.28
CA ASP A 83 -6.27 -3.86 -10.30
C ASP A 83 -7.48 -3.14 -9.68
N PRO A 84 -8.58 -2.91 -10.44
CA PRO A 84 -9.77 -2.24 -9.93
C PRO A 84 -10.48 -2.99 -8.80
N ASN A 85 -10.18 -4.27 -8.57
CA ASN A 85 -10.74 -5.07 -7.48
C ASN A 85 -9.90 -4.99 -6.19
N GLY A 86 -8.73 -4.36 -6.23
CA GLY A 86 -7.91 -4.10 -5.05
C GLY A 86 -8.64 -3.26 -4.02
N THR A 87 -8.53 -3.63 -2.75
CA THR A 87 -9.06 -2.84 -1.64
C THR A 87 -8.09 -1.75 -1.27
N VAL A 88 -8.49 -0.49 -1.47
CA VAL A 88 -7.67 0.69 -1.16
C VAL A 88 -8.05 1.24 0.21
N ARG A 89 -7.06 1.48 1.08
CA ARG A 89 -7.21 2.03 2.44
C ARG A 89 -6.66 3.44 2.47
N PHE A 90 -7.53 4.40 2.76
CA PHE A 90 -7.24 5.83 2.68
C PHE A 90 -7.14 6.41 4.08
N PHE A 91 -6.06 7.12 4.40
CA PHE A 91 -5.92 7.82 5.68
C PHE A 91 -5.79 9.32 5.45
N GLY A 92 -6.26 10.12 6.40
CA GLY A 92 -6.25 11.58 6.29
C GLY A 92 -6.85 12.24 7.52
N ASP A 93 -6.95 13.57 7.50
CA ASP A 93 -7.77 14.32 8.44
C ASP A 93 -9.25 14.01 8.20
N VAL A 94 -9.93 13.49 9.23
CA VAL A 94 -11.37 13.18 9.22
C VAL A 94 -12.18 14.19 10.04
N GLY A 95 -11.58 15.31 10.42
CA GLY A 95 -12.20 16.42 11.14
C GLY A 95 -11.52 16.70 12.48
N ASN A 96 -11.60 17.96 12.93
CA ASN A 96 -10.96 18.45 14.16
C ASN A 96 -9.44 18.16 14.23
N ASP A 97 -8.77 18.20 13.08
CA ASP A 97 -7.35 17.88 12.95
C ASP A 97 -7.03 16.48 13.53
N THR A 98 -7.85 15.48 13.20
CA THR A 98 -7.64 14.10 13.66
C THR A 98 -7.49 13.12 12.50
N MET A 99 -6.49 12.26 12.62
CA MET A 99 -6.18 11.24 11.64
C MET A 99 -7.18 10.08 11.76
N GLY A 100 -7.69 9.63 10.62
CA GLY A 100 -8.57 8.48 10.50
C GLY A 100 -8.71 8.00 9.07
N GLU A 101 -9.55 6.98 8.90
CA GLU A 101 -9.85 6.41 7.58
C GLU A 101 -10.79 7.32 6.80
N VAL A 102 -10.36 7.74 5.61
CA VAL A 102 -11.10 8.65 4.73
C VAL A 102 -12.19 7.86 4.00
N ASN A 103 -13.38 8.44 3.92
CA ASN A 103 -14.52 7.87 3.21
C ASN A 103 -15.22 8.92 2.33
N ALA A 104 -16.30 8.53 1.66
CA ALA A 104 -17.03 9.39 0.74
C ALA A 104 -17.63 10.65 1.39
N ASN A 105 -17.80 10.66 2.72
CA ASN A 105 -18.34 11.78 3.49
C ASN A 105 -17.25 12.63 4.16
N THR A 106 -15.96 12.30 3.98
CA THR A 106 -14.88 13.10 4.55
C THR A 106 -14.81 14.47 3.87
N GLU A 107 -14.84 15.52 4.69
CA GLU A 107 -14.78 16.92 4.26
C GLU A 107 -13.41 17.55 4.59
N GLY A 108 -13.24 18.83 4.28
CA GLY A 108 -12.05 19.59 4.65
C GLY A 108 -10.79 19.21 3.87
N PHE A 109 -9.65 19.14 4.57
CA PHE A 109 -8.33 18.95 3.96
C PHE A 109 -8.23 17.63 3.16
N SER A 110 -8.92 16.58 3.59
CA SER A 110 -8.87 15.25 2.97
C SER A 110 -10.00 14.98 1.98
N ALA A 111 -10.86 15.96 1.71
CA ALA A 111 -11.99 15.79 0.78
C ALA A 111 -11.51 15.35 -0.62
N GLY A 112 -12.18 14.38 -1.21
CA GLY A 112 -11.84 13.84 -2.55
C GLY A 112 -10.62 12.91 -2.59
N THR A 113 -9.95 12.66 -1.46
CA THR A 113 -8.79 11.75 -1.38
C THR A 113 -9.16 10.35 -1.85
N LEU A 114 -10.31 9.81 -1.43
CA LEU A 114 -10.81 8.50 -1.87
C LEU A 114 -10.80 8.36 -3.40
N GLN A 115 -11.36 9.35 -4.10
CA GLN A 115 -11.48 9.32 -5.56
C GLN A 115 -10.10 9.47 -6.23
N THR A 116 -9.28 10.38 -5.71
CA THR A 116 -7.94 10.67 -6.25
C THR A 116 -6.98 9.50 -6.06
N ASP A 117 -7.01 8.86 -4.89
CA ASP A 117 -6.18 7.70 -4.55
C ASP A 117 -6.61 6.48 -5.35
N THR A 118 -7.93 6.23 -5.48
CA THR A 118 -8.45 5.14 -6.31
C THR A 118 -8.03 5.30 -7.77
N ALA A 119 -8.15 6.51 -8.31
CA ALA A 119 -7.73 6.80 -9.68
C ALA A 119 -6.21 6.64 -9.86
N ALA A 120 -5.42 7.08 -8.87
CA ALA A 120 -3.96 6.91 -8.89
C ALA A 120 -3.56 5.44 -8.82
N TRP A 121 -4.22 4.64 -7.98
CA TRP A 121 -4.04 3.19 -7.94
C TRP A 121 -4.32 2.58 -9.31
N GLN A 122 -5.53 2.78 -9.85
CA GLN A 122 -5.93 2.20 -11.14
C GLN A 122 -5.02 2.62 -12.30
N SER A 123 -4.46 3.83 -12.24
CA SER A 123 -3.53 4.31 -13.28
C SER A 123 -2.25 3.47 -13.39
N LEU A 124 -1.85 2.73 -12.35
CA LEU A 124 -0.69 1.84 -12.38
C LEU A 124 -0.85 0.67 -13.35
N SER A 125 -2.08 0.37 -13.80
CA SER A 125 -2.35 -0.61 -14.85
C SER A 125 -1.96 -0.10 -16.26
N THR A 126 -1.59 1.18 -16.39
CA THR A 126 -1.28 1.84 -17.66
C THR A 126 0.10 2.51 -17.63
N GLU A 127 0.73 2.63 -18.80
CA GLU A 127 1.99 3.38 -18.93
C GLU A 127 1.77 4.87 -18.63
N GLY A 128 2.77 5.51 -18.01
CA GLY A 128 2.74 6.95 -17.72
C GLY A 128 2.04 7.34 -16.42
N SER A 129 1.70 6.38 -15.56
CA SER A 129 1.24 6.68 -14.19
C SER A 129 2.27 7.56 -13.45
N GLU A 130 1.79 8.62 -12.82
CA GLU A 130 2.59 9.41 -11.86
C GLU A 130 2.60 8.76 -10.47
N ALA A 131 1.79 7.72 -10.25
CA ALA A 131 1.83 6.92 -9.04
C ALA A 131 2.99 5.93 -9.09
N SER A 132 3.46 5.56 -7.91
CA SER A 132 4.55 4.60 -7.71
C SER A 132 4.18 3.73 -6.52
N PHE A 133 4.77 2.55 -6.41
CA PHE A 133 4.45 1.64 -5.32
C PHE A 133 5.68 0.89 -4.86
N ARG A 134 5.55 0.35 -3.64
CA ARG A 134 6.39 -0.69 -3.07
C ARG A 134 5.45 -1.86 -2.75
N GLN A 135 5.81 -3.06 -3.18
CA GLN A 135 5.11 -4.27 -2.75
C GLN A 135 5.37 -4.53 -1.27
N ILE A 136 4.32 -4.94 -0.54
CA ILE A 136 4.38 -5.32 0.87
C ILE A 136 4.48 -6.82 0.93
N ASP A 137 5.52 -7.32 1.59
CA ASP A 137 5.86 -8.73 1.67
C ASP A 137 5.12 -9.40 2.84
N ALA A 138 3.79 -9.42 2.77
CA ALA A 138 2.88 -9.95 3.78
C ALA A 138 1.54 -10.41 3.14
N THR A 139 0.78 -11.27 3.82
CA THR A 139 -0.54 -11.71 3.33
C THR A 139 -1.55 -10.57 3.37
N ASP A 140 -2.55 -10.60 2.49
CA ASP A 140 -3.59 -9.57 2.47
C ASP A 140 -4.39 -9.54 3.76
N GLU A 141 -4.66 -10.69 4.40
CA GLU A 141 -5.33 -10.71 5.70
C GLU A 141 -4.49 -10.02 6.78
N ALA A 142 -3.17 -10.18 6.76
CA ALA A 142 -2.30 -9.52 7.72
C ALA A 142 -2.28 -8.00 7.49
N VAL A 143 -2.16 -7.56 6.24
CA VAL A 143 -2.20 -6.13 5.89
C VAL A 143 -3.55 -5.52 6.23
N ALA A 144 -4.65 -6.20 5.90
CA ALA A 144 -6.01 -5.76 6.23
C ALA A 144 -6.21 -5.66 7.75
N ALA A 145 -5.81 -6.67 8.52
CA ALA A 145 -5.93 -6.67 9.98
C ALA A 145 -5.09 -5.56 10.62
N ILE A 146 -3.88 -5.30 10.11
CA ILE A 146 -3.04 -4.20 10.58
C ILE A 146 -3.71 -2.85 10.26
N ALA A 147 -4.19 -2.67 9.03
CA ALA A 147 -4.88 -1.45 8.62
C ALA A 147 -6.15 -1.19 9.45
N ASP A 148 -6.95 -2.22 9.74
CA ASP A 148 -8.12 -2.13 10.62
C ASP A 148 -7.78 -1.79 12.07
N SER A 149 -6.59 -2.19 12.52
CA SER A 149 -6.10 -1.89 13.86
C SER A 149 -5.55 -0.47 14.01
N VAL A 150 -5.36 0.31 12.94
CA VAL A 150 -4.91 1.71 13.06
C VAL A 150 -5.88 2.51 13.93
N GLN A 151 -5.36 3.12 14.99
CA GLN A 151 -6.17 3.88 15.93
C GLN A 151 -6.49 5.25 15.34
N GLY A 152 -7.76 5.51 15.01
CA GLY A 152 -8.22 6.85 14.66
C GLY A 152 -8.18 7.82 15.85
N GLY A 153 -8.27 9.12 15.58
CA GLY A 153 -8.33 10.18 16.61
C GLY A 153 -6.97 10.74 17.03
N GLN A 154 -5.87 10.21 16.48
CA GLN A 154 -4.53 10.77 16.68
C GLN A 154 -4.44 12.16 16.00
N GLU A 155 -3.66 13.09 16.56
CA GLU A 155 -3.51 14.44 15.99
C GLU A 155 -2.99 14.37 14.54
N TYR A 156 -3.71 15.02 13.61
CA TYR A 156 -3.35 15.10 12.21
C TYR A 156 -2.48 16.34 11.94
N SER A 157 -1.41 16.15 11.15
CA SER A 157 -0.57 17.24 10.66
C SER A 157 -0.17 17.03 9.21
N ALA A 158 -0.22 18.08 8.38
CA ALA A 158 0.29 17.98 7.01
C ALA A 158 1.81 17.68 6.95
N ILE A 159 2.59 18.11 7.96
CA ILE A 159 4.05 17.90 8.02
C ILE A 159 4.46 17.44 9.44
N PRO A 160 4.25 16.14 9.77
CA PRO A 160 4.43 15.64 11.13
C PRO A 160 5.83 15.79 11.71
N ALA A 161 6.86 15.81 10.84
CA ALA A 161 8.25 15.98 11.25
C ALA A 161 8.52 17.32 11.95
N ILE A 162 7.73 18.36 11.64
CA ILE A 162 7.89 19.71 12.18
C ILE A 162 6.76 20.05 13.16
N GLN A 163 5.53 19.65 12.84
CA GLN A 163 4.32 20.10 13.55
C GLN A 163 3.89 19.14 14.66
N GLY A 164 4.43 17.92 14.73
CA GLY A 164 3.91 16.89 15.64
C GLY A 164 2.81 16.05 14.99
N GLY A 165 2.17 15.16 15.76
CA GLY A 165 1.13 14.28 15.25
C GLY A 165 1.60 13.27 14.20
N VAL A 166 0.63 12.83 13.38
CA VAL A 166 0.73 11.84 12.30
C VAL A 166 -0.08 12.28 11.08
N ASN A 167 0.04 11.57 9.96
CA ASN A 167 -0.74 11.83 8.74
C ASN A 167 -0.92 10.56 7.89
N SER A 168 -1.46 10.71 6.69
CA SER A 168 -1.65 9.62 5.72
C SER A 168 -0.37 8.83 5.45
N ASN A 169 0.73 9.54 5.19
CA ASN A 169 2.04 8.94 4.94
C ASN A 169 2.59 8.19 6.16
N SER A 170 2.35 8.72 7.35
CA SER A 170 2.70 8.06 8.62
C SER A 170 1.91 6.77 8.76
N ALA A 171 0.58 6.82 8.58
CA ALA A 171 -0.33 5.68 8.72
C ALA A 171 -0.04 4.57 7.70
N ALA A 172 0.01 4.91 6.40
CA ALA A 172 0.32 3.94 5.35
C ALA A 172 1.73 3.36 5.53
N GLY A 173 2.72 4.20 5.86
CA GLY A 173 4.07 3.75 6.16
C GLY A 173 4.13 2.81 7.36
N ALA A 174 3.34 3.06 8.40
CA ALA A 174 3.26 2.22 9.60
C ALA A 174 2.64 0.87 9.31
N ILE A 175 1.55 0.82 8.51
CA ILE A 175 0.93 -0.44 8.09
C ILE A 175 1.93 -1.28 7.31
N ALA A 176 2.57 -0.70 6.29
CA ALA A 176 3.53 -1.41 5.45
C ALA A 176 4.73 -1.93 6.27
N ASN A 177 5.35 -1.07 7.07
CA ASN A 177 6.48 -1.45 7.92
C ASN A 177 6.09 -2.50 8.96
N ARG A 178 4.90 -2.41 9.58
CA ARG A 178 4.45 -3.40 10.55
C ARG A 178 4.14 -4.75 9.91
N ALA A 179 3.69 -4.75 8.65
CA ALA A 179 3.37 -5.96 7.92
C ALA A 179 4.62 -6.75 7.50
N ASP A 180 5.65 -6.07 6.97
CA ASP A 180 6.81 -6.74 6.35
C ASP A 180 8.19 -6.36 6.92
N GLY A 181 8.25 -5.42 7.87
CA GLY A 181 9.47 -4.91 8.48
C GLY A 181 10.32 -4.00 7.58
N GLY A 182 9.85 -3.65 6.39
CA GLY A 182 10.62 -2.85 5.44
C GLY A 182 10.32 -1.37 5.46
N ALA A 183 10.70 -0.65 4.40
CA ALA A 183 10.68 0.81 4.41
C ALA A 183 9.23 1.37 4.50
N PRO A 184 8.97 2.35 5.38
CA PRO A 184 7.65 2.99 5.54
C PRO A 184 7.34 4.00 4.43
N ARG A 185 8.01 3.90 3.27
CA ARG A 185 7.92 4.84 2.16
C ARG A 185 8.16 4.12 0.83
N VAL A 186 7.70 4.73 -0.26
CA VAL A 186 8.03 4.30 -1.62
C VAL A 186 9.35 4.94 -2.05
N ASP A 187 10.25 4.20 -2.69
CA ASP A 187 11.53 4.75 -3.17
C ASP A 187 11.38 5.34 -4.59
N ASN A 188 10.90 6.59 -4.66
CA ASN A 188 10.59 7.29 -5.91
C ASN A 188 11.30 8.65 -6.04
N GLY A 189 12.24 8.94 -5.13
CA GLY A 189 12.94 10.22 -5.06
C GLY A 189 12.06 11.43 -4.72
N GLN A 190 10.77 11.24 -4.46
CA GLN A 190 9.84 12.30 -4.06
C GLN A 190 9.76 12.41 -2.54
N ASN A 191 9.56 13.64 -2.06
CA ASN A 191 9.33 13.88 -0.64
C ASN A 191 7.96 13.28 -0.23
N GLN A 192 7.93 12.52 0.86
CA GLN A 192 6.71 11.93 1.43
C GLN A 192 6.59 12.41 2.89
N PRO A 193 6.11 13.66 3.13
CA PRO A 193 6.09 14.24 4.46
C PRO A 193 5.34 13.36 5.46
N GLY A 194 5.97 12.99 6.57
CA GLY A 194 5.36 12.11 7.58
C GLY A 194 5.69 10.63 7.43
N ALA A 195 6.23 10.15 6.30
CA ALA A 195 6.60 8.74 6.18
C ALA A 195 7.66 8.30 7.20
N GLY A 196 8.52 9.22 7.65
CA GLY A 196 9.49 8.97 8.72
C GLY A 196 8.89 8.90 10.14
N GLN A 197 7.60 9.20 10.30
CA GLN A 197 6.89 9.30 11.57
C GLN A 197 5.93 8.13 11.76
N HIS A 198 6.07 7.07 10.95
CA HIS A 198 5.32 5.82 11.04
C HIS A 198 5.30 5.20 12.45
N GLU A 199 6.41 5.27 13.21
CA GLU A 199 6.48 4.75 14.59
C GLU A 199 5.58 5.49 15.58
N ARG A 200 5.08 6.69 15.23
CA ARG A 200 4.13 7.43 16.07
C ARG A 200 2.71 6.94 15.92
N VAL A 201 2.41 6.11 14.91
CA VAL A 201 1.06 5.62 14.65
C VAL A 201 0.70 4.55 15.65
N GLU A 202 -0.33 4.82 16.44
CA GLU A 202 -0.89 3.86 17.38
C GLU A 202 -1.81 2.85 16.68
N PHE A 203 -1.74 1.61 17.17
CA PHE A 203 -2.60 0.50 16.75
C PHE A 203 -3.35 -0.02 17.96
N ARG A 204 -4.63 -0.36 17.80
CA ARG A 204 -5.46 -1.00 18.81
C ARG A 204 -4.89 -2.40 19.10
N GLU A 205 -4.78 -2.75 20.38
CA GLU A 205 -4.43 -4.13 20.76
C GLU A 205 -5.63 -5.04 20.50
N ASN A 206 -5.40 -6.17 19.83
CA ASN A 206 -6.39 -7.22 19.68
C ASN A 206 -6.54 -7.93 21.04
N ASN A 207 -7.63 -7.66 21.77
CA ASN A 207 -8.03 -8.44 22.96
C ASN A 207 -8.53 -9.84 22.57
#